data_AF-A0A284QXH6-F1
#
_entry.id   AF-A0A284QXH6-F1
#
_cell.length_a   1.000
_cell.length_b   1.000
_cell.length_c   1.000
_cell.angle_alpha   90.00
_cell.angle_beta   90.00
_cell.angle_gamma   90.00
#
_symmetry.space_group_name_H-M   'P 1'
#
loop_
_entity.id
_entity.type
_entity.pdbx_description
1 polymer ?
#
loop_
_entity_poly.entity_id
_entity_poly.type
_entity_poly.pdbx_seq_one_letter_code
_entity_poly.pdbx_strand_id
1 'polypeptide(L)'
;MAPLSRKLALEYGYVHQAIPVFRKSPLAQFIFLCFAAYSIPTPESIFYTILYVTAISVALLFIIINRQEGSERASELEKIKPNFMDFTTAMEDQRGFFQTDVRSQSDAIRLCSSTVIMHCLASKQKAEALYSVALEASTSSSDLFSIRLDLGSQKSYMESLIGVYMRFRLSLVDDTLGRQLREFEETSQEWVTRMNNIFH
;
A
#
# COMPACT_ATOMS: atom_id res chain seq x y z
N MET A 1 -15.69 -13.05 56.94
CA MET A 1 -14.60 -12.09 56.65
C MET A 1 -13.66 -12.72 55.62
N ALA A 2 -13.85 -12.42 54.34
CA ALA A 2 -12.91 -12.85 53.30
C ALA A 2 -11.67 -11.93 53.36
N PRO A 3 -10.44 -12.47 53.21
CA PRO A 3 -9.24 -11.72 53.53
C PRO A 3 -9.02 -10.61 52.49
N LEU A 4 -8.76 -9.41 53.00
CA LEU A 4 -8.41 -8.18 52.27
C LEU A 4 -7.34 -8.41 51.17
N SER A 5 -6.55 -9.48 51.29
CA SER A 5 -5.44 -9.84 50.39
C SER A 5 -5.89 -10.26 48.97
N ARG A 6 -7.05 -10.89 48.81
CA ARG A 6 -7.51 -11.36 47.47
C ARG A 6 -7.97 -10.21 46.58
N LYS A 7 -8.51 -9.14 47.17
CA LYS A 7 -8.98 -7.95 46.44
C LYS A 7 -7.80 -7.10 45.97
N LEU A 8 -6.80 -6.90 46.84
CA LEU A 8 -5.53 -6.23 46.51
C LEU A 8 -4.76 -6.98 45.42
N ALA A 9 -4.70 -8.32 45.45
CA ALA A 9 -4.01 -9.11 44.43
C ALA A 9 -4.69 -9.06 43.05
N LEU A 10 -6.03 -8.99 43.02
CA LEU A 10 -6.80 -8.80 41.79
C LEU A 10 -6.59 -7.39 41.21
N GLU A 11 -6.67 -6.35 42.04
CA GLU A 11 -6.41 -4.97 41.59
C GLU A 11 -4.96 -4.79 41.11
N TYR A 12 -3.97 -5.37 41.80
CA TYR A 12 -2.56 -5.32 41.37
C TYR A 12 -2.32 -6.06 40.05
N GLY A 13 -2.98 -7.21 39.84
CA GLY A 13 -2.87 -8.00 38.61
C GLY A 13 -3.47 -7.27 37.38
N TYR A 14 -4.60 -6.59 37.56
CA TYR A 14 -5.22 -5.77 36.52
C TYR A 14 -4.37 -4.56 36.15
N VAL A 15 -3.80 -3.86 37.14
CA VAL A 15 -2.89 -2.73 36.88
C VAL A 15 -1.69 -3.23 36.08
N HIS A 16 -1.03 -4.32 36.49
CA HIS A 16 0.17 -4.84 35.82
C HIS A 16 -0.07 -5.31 34.37
N GLN A 17 -1.24 -5.89 34.07
CA GLN A 17 -1.63 -6.23 32.69
C GLN A 17 -1.98 -4.99 31.85
N ALA A 18 -2.42 -3.90 32.48
CA ALA A 18 -2.75 -2.65 31.80
C ALA A 18 -1.52 -1.78 31.49
N ILE A 19 -0.44 -1.84 32.29
CA ILE A 19 0.82 -1.09 32.06
C ILE A 19 1.36 -1.23 30.62
N PRO A 20 1.49 -2.44 30.02
CA PRO A 20 1.96 -2.57 28.65
C PRO A 20 0.96 -2.05 27.60
N VAL A 21 -0.34 -2.06 27.89
CA VAL A 21 -1.39 -1.51 27.01
C VAL A 21 -1.33 0.03 27.03
N PHE A 22 -1.15 0.63 28.21
CA PHE A 22 -0.94 2.06 28.34
C PHE A 22 0.33 2.50 27.62
N ARG A 23 1.43 1.74 27.70
CA ARG A 23 2.70 2.11 27.04
C ARG A 23 2.59 2.28 25.51
N LYS A 24 1.59 1.67 24.85
CA LYS A 24 1.43 1.67 23.40
C LYS A 24 0.48 2.74 22.83
N SER A 25 -0.36 3.37 23.64
CA SER A 25 -1.33 4.37 23.17
C SER A 25 -1.20 5.68 23.96
N PRO A 26 -0.61 6.75 23.39
CA PRO A 26 -0.47 8.03 24.06
C PRO A 26 -1.81 8.64 24.48
N LEU A 27 -2.87 8.39 23.71
CA LEU A 27 -4.24 8.77 24.05
C LEU A 27 -4.74 8.02 25.30
N ALA A 28 -4.51 6.71 25.40
CA ALA A 28 -4.87 5.94 26.58
C ALA A 28 -4.07 6.37 27.82
N GLN A 29 -2.78 6.70 27.67
CA GLN A 29 -1.96 7.27 28.74
C GLN A 29 -2.52 8.60 29.21
N PHE A 30 -2.88 9.48 28.29
CA PHE A 30 -3.47 10.77 28.62
C PHE A 30 -4.78 10.62 29.41
N ILE A 31 -5.71 9.78 28.90
CA ILE A 31 -7.00 9.52 29.56
C ILE A 31 -6.78 8.97 30.98
N PHE A 32 -5.84 8.03 31.13
CA PHE A 32 -5.50 7.45 32.43
C PHE A 32 -4.92 8.51 33.39
N LEU A 33 -4.00 9.35 32.92
CA LEU A 33 -3.39 10.41 33.74
C LEU A 33 -4.43 11.45 34.17
N CYS A 34 -5.37 11.82 33.30
CA CYS A 34 -6.49 12.69 33.65
C CYS A 34 -7.39 12.06 34.72
N PHE A 35 -7.71 10.78 34.58
CA PHE A 35 -8.52 10.05 35.57
C PHE A 35 -7.81 9.91 36.92
N ALA A 36 -6.50 9.61 36.90
CA ALA A 36 -5.66 9.52 38.09
C ALA A 36 -5.55 10.88 38.81
N ALA A 37 -5.37 11.98 38.07
CA ALA A 37 -5.35 13.32 38.64
C ALA A 37 -6.72 13.72 39.23
N TYR A 38 -7.83 13.42 38.55
CA TYR A 38 -9.19 13.70 39.03
C TYR A 38 -9.54 12.93 40.32
N SER A 39 -8.95 11.75 40.52
CA SER A 39 -9.19 10.91 41.70
C SER A 39 -8.48 11.41 42.96
N ILE A 40 -7.62 12.43 42.86
CA ILE A 40 -6.92 13.01 44.02
C ILE A 40 -7.81 14.10 44.65
N PRO A 41 -8.25 13.93 45.91
CA PRO A 41 -9.19 14.85 46.56
C PRO A 41 -8.58 16.20 46.93
N THR A 42 -7.26 16.34 46.91
CA THR A 42 -6.54 17.58 47.27
C THR A 42 -5.74 18.13 46.07
N PRO A 43 -6.24 19.17 45.39
CA PRO A 43 -5.56 19.77 44.23
C PRO A 43 -4.23 20.46 44.61
N GLU A 44 -4.00 20.76 45.89
CA GLU A 44 -2.73 21.28 46.41
C GLU A 44 -1.64 20.21 46.58
N SER A 45 -1.96 18.95 46.31
CA SER A 45 -0.99 17.86 46.42
C SER A 45 0.10 17.98 45.35
N ILE A 46 1.36 17.81 45.77
CA ILE A 46 2.50 17.68 44.86
C ILE A 46 2.25 16.56 43.85
N PHE A 47 1.62 15.45 44.28
CA PHE A 47 1.26 14.34 43.39
C PHE A 47 0.22 14.72 42.33
N TYR A 48 -0.77 15.55 42.68
CA TYR A 48 -1.74 16.08 41.72
C TYR A 48 -1.04 16.93 40.65
N THR A 49 -0.15 17.82 41.09
CA THR A 49 0.62 18.69 40.20
C THR A 49 1.48 17.88 39.23
N ILE A 50 2.19 16.85 39.73
CA ILE A 50 3.01 15.96 38.89
C ILE A 50 2.16 15.23 37.84
N LEU A 51 1.04 14.62 38.23
CA LEU A 51 0.18 13.90 37.30
C LEU A 51 -0.44 14.82 36.26
N TYR A 52 -0.86 16.02 36.67
CA TYR A 52 -1.44 17.02 35.77
C TYR A 52 -0.44 17.52 34.73
N VAL A 53 0.78 17.88 35.16
CA VAL A 53 1.86 18.31 34.25
C VAL A 53 2.27 17.17 33.31
N THR A 54 2.32 15.93 33.81
CA THR A 54 2.58 14.75 32.99
C THR A 54 1.49 14.52 31.95
N ALA A 55 0.21 14.66 32.31
CA ALA A 55 -0.92 14.54 31.39
C ALA A 55 -0.82 15.58 30.26
N ILE A 56 -0.56 16.85 30.61
CA ILE A 56 -0.35 17.92 29.61
C ILE A 56 0.81 17.57 28.68
N SER A 57 1.93 17.10 29.22
CA SER A 57 3.11 16.75 28.44
C SER A 57 2.82 15.61 27.45
N VAL A 58 2.11 14.56 27.89
CA VAL A 58 1.68 13.45 27.03
C VAL A 58 0.70 13.90 25.95
N ALA A 59 -0.26 14.77 26.30
CA ALA A 59 -1.20 15.33 25.32
C ALA A 59 -0.48 16.17 24.26
N LEU A 60 0.44 17.03 24.67
CA LEU A 60 1.23 17.85 23.76
C LEU A 60 2.08 16.98 22.83
N LEU A 61 2.77 15.97 23.36
CA LEU A 61 3.53 15.02 22.54
C LEU A 61 2.63 14.28 21.54
N PHE A 62 1.46 13.81 21.97
CA PHE A 62 0.49 13.17 21.07
C PHE A 62 0.03 14.10 19.94
N ILE A 63 -0.28 15.36 20.25
CA ILE A 63 -0.66 16.37 19.25
C ILE A 63 0.49 16.63 18.27
N ILE A 64 1.72 16.77 18.77
CA ILE A 64 2.90 17.01 17.93
C ILE A 64 3.15 15.83 16.99
N ILE A 65 3.16 14.61 17.52
CA ILE A 65 3.41 13.39 16.73
C ILE A 65 2.33 13.21 15.66
N ASN A 66 1.05 13.35 16.01
CA ASN A 66 -0.04 13.23 15.03
C ASN A 66 0.01 14.32 13.96
N ARG A 67 0.41 15.54 14.34
CA ARG A 67 0.59 16.62 13.38
C ARG A 67 1.75 16.33 12.42
N GLN A 68 2.86 15.81 12.94
CA GLN A 68 4.01 15.41 12.14
C GLN A 68 3.64 14.27 11.18
N GLU A 69 3.03 13.20 11.70
CA GLU A 69 2.56 12.07 10.89
C GLU A 69 1.56 12.52 9.81
N GLY A 70 0.62 13.41 10.15
CA GLY A 70 -0.31 13.98 9.18
C GLY A 70 0.39 14.79 8.08
N SER A 71 1.46 15.52 8.41
CA SER A 71 2.27 16.25 7.45
C SER A 71 3.10 15.32 6.55
N GLU A 72 3.71 14.29 7.14
CA GLU A 72 4.49 13.28 6.40
C GLU A 72 3.58 12.49 5.46
N ARG A 73 2.40 12.10 5.93
CA ARG A 73 1.37 11.43 5.13
C ARG A 73 0.93 12.27 3.94
N ALA A 74 0.66 13.56 4.15
CA ALA A 74 0.29 14.48 3.07
C ALA A 74 1.39 14.59 2.02
N SER A 75 2.65 14.71 2.47
CA SER A 75 3.84 14.76 1.60
C SER A 75 4.03 13.48 0.77
N GLU A 76 3.87 12.29 1.37
CA GLU A 76 3.97 11.04 0.62
C GLU A 76 2.82 10.85 -0.37
N LEU A 77 1.59 11.21 0.02
CA LEU A 77 0.43 11.13 -0.89
C LEU A 77 0.60 12.07 -2.10
N GLU A 78 1.16 13.26 -1.89
CA GLU A 78 1.49 14.20 -2.98
C GLU A 78 2.51 13.60 -3.97
N LYS A 79 3.43 12.75 -3.51
CA LYS A 79 4.38 12.02 -4.38
C LYS A 79 3.76 10.81 -5.07
N ILE A 80 2.79 10.15 -4.45
CA ILE A 80 2.13 8.96 -5.01
C ILE A 80 1.19 9.34 -6.16
N LYS A 81 0.37 10.37 -5.98
CA LYS A 81 -0.64 10.79 -6.94
C LYS A 81 -0.13 10.97 -8.38
N PRO A 82 0.95 11.74 -8.66
CA PRO A 82 1.42 11.91 -10.03
C PRO A 82 1.94 10.60 -10.62
N ASN A 83 2.63 9.76 -9.83
CA ASN A 83 3.13 8.46 -10.30
C ASN A 83 1.99 7.50 -10.65
N PHE A 84 0.93 7.49 -9.84
CA PHE A 84 -0.28 6.71 -10.11
C PHE A 84 -0.98 7.18 -11.39
N MET A 85 -1.17 8.50 -11.54
CA MET A 85 -1.81 9.08 -12.74
C MET A 85 -1.01 8.79 -14.01
N ASP A 86 0.31 8.99 -13.97
CA ASP A 86 1.22 8.68 -15.07
C ASP A 86 1.15 7.19 -15.46
N PHE A 87 1.24 6.30 -14.46
CA PHE A 87 1.19 4.86 -14.68
C PHE A 87 -0.15 4.41 -15.29
N THR A 88 -1.27 4.82 -14.72
CA THR A 88 -2.61 4.41 -15.20
C THR A 88 -2.92 4.97 -16.59
N THR A 89 -2.49 6.20 -16.88
CA THR A 89 -2.59 6.79 -18.22
C THR A 89 -1.76 5.99 -19.21
N ALA A 90 -0.50 5.69 -18.88
CA ALA A 90 0.37 4.88 -19.73
C ALA A 90 -0.22 3.49 -20.00
N MET A 91 -0.81 2.82 -19.00
CA MET A 91 -1.46 1.51 -19.21
C MET A 91 -2.67 1.60 -20.14
N GLU A 92 -3.45 2.68 -20.07
CA GLU A 92 -4.58 2.90 -20.97
C GLU A 92 -4.13 3.19 -22.40
N ASP A 93 -3.09 3.99 -22.58
CA ASP A 93 -2.51 4.29 -23.90
C ASP A 93 -1.94 3.03 -24.55
N GLN A 94 -1.19 2.23 -23.79
CA GLN A 94 -0.63 0.95 -24.28
C GLN A 94 -1.74 -0.03 -24.64
N ARG A 95 -2.79 -0.12 -23.81
CA ARG A 95 -3.98 -0.91 -24.12
C ARG A 95 -4.62 -0.46 -25.44
N GLY A 96 -4.82 0.84 -25.63
CA GLY A 96 -5.37 1.39 -26.86
C GLY A 96 -4.53 1.07 -28.10
N PHE A 97 -3.20 1.15 -27.96
CA PHE A 97 -2.25 0.78 -29.01
C PHE A 97 -2.42 -0.69 -29.43
N PHE A 98 -2.32 -1.63 -28.48
CA PHE A 98 -2.41 -3.07 -28.79
C PHE A 98 -3.83 -3.52 -29.19
N GLN A 99 -4.86 -2.78 -28.80
CA GLN A 99 -6.22 -3.09 -29.22
C GLN A 99 -6.43 -2.87 -30.73
N THR A 100 -5.61 -2.02 -31.36
CA THR A 100 -5.57 -1.88 -32.82
C THR A 100 -5.01 -3.15 -33.46
N ASP A 101 -3.91 -3.69 -32.91
CA ASP A 101 -3.32 -4.94 -33.39
C ASP A 101 -4.30 -6.12 -33.32
N VAL A 102 -5.05 -6.21 -32.22
CA VAL A 102 -6.09 -7.26 -32.06
C VAL A 102 -7.15 -7.23 -33.16
N ARG A 103 -7.43 -6.06 -33.74
CA ARG A 103 -8.48 -5.89 -34.76
C ARG A 103 -7.99 -6.17 -36.18
N SER A 104 -6.71 -5.94 -36.47
CA SER A 104 -6.22 -5.87 -37.85
C SER A 104 -5.06 -6.81 -38.18
N GLN A 105 -4.53 -7.55 -37.21
CA GLN A 105 -3.34 -8.40 -37.40
C GLN A 105 -3.67 -9.89 -37.43
N SER A 106 -2.65 -10.69 -37.77
CA SER A 106 -2.71 -12.15 -37.78
C SER A 106 -3.07 -12.74 -36.40
N ASP A 107 -3.57 -13.98 -36.38
CA ASP A 107 -3.99 -14.67 -35.15
C ASP A 107 -2.88 -14.75 -34.09
N ALA A 108 -1.65 -14.96 -34.52
CA ALA A 108 -0.44 -14.95 -33.67
C ALA A 108 -0.21 -13.60 -32.98
N ILE A 109 -0.20 -12.51 -33.75
CA ILE A 109 -0.01 -11.15 -33.21
C ILE A 109 -1.18 -10.77 -32.30
N ARG A 110 -2.40 -11.10 -32.73
CA ARG A 110 -3.63 -10.88 -31.95
C ARG A 110 -3.58 -11.60 -30.61
N LEU A 111 -3.11 -12.84 -30.57
CA LEU A 111 -2.97 -13.63 -29.34
C LEU A 111 -2.01 -12.92 -28.36
N CYS A 112 -0.78 -12.62 -28.80
CA CYS A 112 0.20 -11.97 -27.92
C CYS A 112 -0.21 -10.56 -27.49
N SER A 113 -0.76 -9.76 -28.41
CA SER A 113 -1.31 -8.43 -28.10
C SER A 113 -2.43 -8.50 -27.07
N SER A 114 -3.34 -9.48 -27.19
CA SER A 114 -4.41 -9.69 -26.22
C SER A 114 -3.86 -10.03 -24.83
N THR A 115 -2.80 -10.82 -24.75
CA THR A 115 -2.11 -11.11 -23.48
C THR A 115 -1.54 -9.84 -22.86
N VAL A 116 -0.85 -9.00 -23.63
CA VAL A 116 -0.32 -7.72 -23.11
C VAL A 116 -1.44 -6.79 -22.63
N ILE A 117 -2.56 -6.73 -23.35
CA ILE A 117 -3.75 -5.97 -22.93
C ILE A 117 -4.27 -6.46 -21.58
N MET A 118 -4.37 -7.78 -21.38
CA MET A 118 -4.82 -8.34 -20.10
C MET A 118 -3.90 -7.94 -18.94
N HIS A 119 -2.58 -8.00 -19.14
CA HIS A 119 -1.62 -7.55 -18.13
C HIS A 119 -1.72 -6.05 -17.85
N CYS A 120 -1.86 -5.21 -18.88
CA CYS A 120 -2.08 -3.76 -18.69
C CYS A 120 -3.33 -3.48 -17.84
N LEU A 121 -4.43 -4.18 -18.13
CA LEU A 121 -5.68 -4.03 -17.38
C LEU A 121 -5.51 -4.48 -15.92
N ALA A 122 -4.91 -5.66 -15.69
CA ALA A 122 -4.70 -6.20 -14.36
C ALA A 122 -3.79 -5.29 -13.51
N SER A 123 -2.68 -4.81 -14.08
CA SER A 123 -1.79 -3.89 -13.37
C SER A 123 -2.42 -2.53 -13.10
N LYS A 124 -3.23 -2.00 -14.03
CA LYS A 124 -4.01 -0.78 -13.79
C LYS A 124 -4.96 -0.95 -12.60
N GLN A 125 -5.74 -2.03 -12.57
CA GLN A 125 -6.67 -2.32 -11.47
C GLN A 125 -5.93 -2.48 -10.13
N LYS A 126 -4.76 -3.13 -10.14
CA LYS A 126 -3.93 -3.28 -8.95
C LYS A 126 -3.41 -1.92 -8.44
N ALA A 127 -2.98 -1.03 -9.34
CA ALA A 127 -2.58 0.33 -8.99
C ALA A 127 -3.76 1.16 -8.46
N GLU A 128 -4.95 1.03 -9.03
CA GLU A 128 -6.17 1.69 -8.55
C GLU A 128 -6.55 1.23 -7.13
N ALA A 129 -6.42 -0.07 -6.85
CA ALA A 129 -6.62 -0.61 -5.51
C ALA A 129 -5.60 -0.05 -4.50
N LEU A 130 -4.31 -0.04 -4.86
CA LEU A 130 -3.26 0.55 -4.02
C LEU A 130 -3.48 2.04 -3.74
N TYR A 131 -3.85 2.79 -4.78
CA TYR A 131 -4.14 4.21 -4.62
C TYR A 131 -5.39 4.47 -3.77
N SER A 132 -6.41 3.61 -3.87
CA SER A 132 -7.59 3.68 -3.00
C SER A 132 -7.22 3.51 -1.53
N VAL A 133 -6.36 2.53 -1.20
CA VAL A 133 -5.82 2.35 0.15
C VAL A 133 -4.99 3.56 0.59
N ALA A 134 -4.19 4.15 -0.31
CA ALA A 134 -3.40 5.34 0.01
C ALA A 134 -4.26 6.55 0.43
N LEU A 135 -5.49 6.66 -0.10
CA LEU A 135 -6.42 7.74 0.26
C LEU A 135 -7.07 7.55 1.64
N GLU A 136 -7.07 6.33 2.21
CA GLU A 136 -7.70 6.06 3.49
C GLU A 136 -7.04 6.83 4.63
N ALA A 137 -7.85 7.45 5.50
CA ALA A 137 -7.40 8.31 6.59
C ALA A 137 -6.47 7.59 7.59
N SER A 138 -6.62 6.28 7.71
CA SER A 138 -5.87 5.39 8.60
C SER A 138 -4.50 4.97 8.07
N THR A 139 -4.20 5.19 6.79
CA THR A 139 -2.96 4.71 6.17
C THR A 139 -1.77 5.54 6.67
N SER A 140 -0.80 4.87 7.27
CA SER A 140 0.39 5.51 7.83
C SER A 140 1.34 6.01 6.74
N SER A 141 2.24 6.94 7.09
CA SER A 141 3.32 7.41 6.23
C SER A 141 4.20 6.26 5.72
N SER A 142 4.50 5.26 6.57
CA SER A 142 5.26 4.07 6.19
C SER A 142 4.52 3.16 5.20
N ASP A 143 3.20 3.04 5.34
CA ASP A 143 2.38 2.25 4.40
C ASP A 143 2.30 2.97 3.05
N LEU A 144 2.16 4.30 3.05
CA LEU A 144 2.24 5.11 1.83
C LEU A 144 3.57 4.95 1.11
N PHE A 145 4.69 4.97 1.84
CA PHE A 145 6.00 4.71 1.25
C PHE A 145 6.07 3.33 0.58
N SER A 146 5.52 2.30 1.23
CA SER A 146 5.45 0.94 0.67
C SER A 146 4.58 0.89 -0.59
N ILE A 147 3.40 1.51 -0.57
CA ILE A 147 2.51 1.66 -1.74
C ILE A 147 3.23 2.33 -2.90
N ARG A 148 4.01 3.37 -2.63
CA ARG A 148 4.80 4.07 -3.64
C ARG A 148 5.83 3.15 -4.30
N LEU A 149 6.53 2.34 -3.51
CA LEU A 149 7.48 1.34 -4.03
C LEU A 149 6.78 0.29 -4.88
N ASP A 150 5.62 -0.20 -4.43
CA ASP A 150 4.83 -1.20 -5.15
C ASP A 150 4.32 -0.68 -6.50
N LEU A 151 3.88 0.59 -6.55
CA LEU A 151 3.51 1.26 -7.80
C LEU A 151 4.72 1.37 -8.74
N GLY A 152 5.88 1.74 -8.22
CA GLY A 152 7.13 1.81 -8.99
C GLY A 152 7.52 0.44 -9.56
N SER A 153 7.43 -0.61 -8.76
CA SER A 153 7.70 -1.99 -9.17
C SER A 153 6.76 -2.44 -10.29
N GLN A 154 5.46 -2.18 -10.16
CA GLN A 154 4.47 -2.48 -11.21
C GLN A 154 4.74 -1.73 -12.51
N LYS A 155 5.16 -0.47 -12.43
CA LYS A 155 5.56 0.30 -13.61
C LYS A 155 6.73 -0.37 -14.34
N SER A 156 7.83 -0.65 -13.63
CA SER A 156 9.00 -1.29 -14.24
C SER A 156 8.69 -2.69 -14.81
N TYR A 157 7.82 -3.43 -14.13
CA TYR A 157 7.35 -4.73 -14.59
C TYR A 157 6.60 -4.64 -15.91
N MET A 158 5.65 -3.70 -16.03
CA MET A 158 4.89 -3.50 -17.26
C MET A 158 5.75 -2.94 -18.41
N GLU A 159 6.66 -2.02 -18.11
CA GLU A 159 7.64 -1.52 -19.09
C GLU A 159 8.50 -2.67 -19.65
N SER A 160 8.90 -3.62 -18.79
CA SER A 160 9.65 -4.81 -19.20
C SER A 160 8.81 -5.73 -20.11
N LEU A 161 7.58 -6.07 -19.71
CA LEU A 161 6.69 -6.91 -20.51
C LEU A 161 6.43 -6.31 -21.90
N ILE A 162 6.09 -5.02 -21.94
CA ILE A 162 5.82 -4.30 -23.19
C ILE A 162 7.10 -4.24 -24.05
N GLY A 163 8.25 -3.95 -23.45
CA GLY A 163 9.53 -3.91 -24.16
C GLY A 163 9.91 -5.26 -24.78
N VAL A 164 9.71 -6.36 -24.03
CA VAL A 164 9.93 -7.73 -24.52
C VAL A 164 8.96 -8.03 -25.67
N TYR A 165 7.68 -7.67 -25.52
CA TYR A 165 6.69 -7.90 -26.57
C TYR A 165 7.00 -7.11 -27.84
N MET A 166 7.37 -5.83 -27.73
CA MET A 166 7.68 -5.00 -28.90
C MET A 166 8.84 -5.56 -29.71
N ARG A 167 9.88 -6.09 -29.05
CA ARG A 167 10.99 -6.77 -29.75
C ARG A 167 10.54 -8.07 -30.41
N PHE A 168 9.75 -8.87 -29.70
CA PHE A 168 9.20 -10.12 -30.23
C PHE A 168 8.27 -9.86 -31.44
N ARG A 169 7.44 -8.82 -31.37
CA ARG A 169 6.54 -8.39 -32.46
C ARG A 169 7.31 -8.04 -33.72
N LEU A 170 8.44 -7.35 -33.62
CA LEU A 170 9.29 -7.06 -34.79
C LEU A 170 9.79 -8.33 -35.46
N SER A 171 10.29 -9.31 -34.68
CA SER A 171 10.70 -10.61 -35.25
C SER A 171 9.53 -11.38 -35.88
N LEU A 172 8.31 -11.25 -35.35
CA LEU A 172 7.12 -11.85 -35.94
C LEU A 172 6.79 -11.24 -37.30
N VAL A 173 6.86 -9.91 -37.43
CA VAL A 173 6.55 -9.21 -38.68
C VAL A 173 7.63 -9.51 -39.74
N ASP A 174 8.91 -9.48 -39.38
CA ASP A 174 10.00 -9.75 -40.33
C ASP A 174 10.02 -11.21 -40.81
N ASP A 175 9.76 -12.19 -39.92
CA ASP A 175 9.76 -13.62 -40.30
C ASP A 175 8.49 -14.02 -41.10
N THR A 176 7.38 -13.27 -41.03
CA THR A 176 6.12 -13.63 -41.75
C THR A 176 6.28 -13.63 -43.27
N LEU A 177 7.37 -13.06 -43.79
CA LEU A 177 7.74 -13.12 -45.20
C LEU A 177 8.42 -14.46 -45.61
N GLY A 178 8.76 -15.35 -44.67
CA GLY A 178 9.58 -16.54 -44.97
C GLY A 178 9.24 -17.88 -44.27
N ARG A 179 8.53 -17.91 -43.13
CA ARG A 179 8.19 -19.16 -42.40
C ARG A 179 6.72 -19.60 -42.53
N GLN A 180 6.46 -20.90 -42.32
CA GLN A 180 5.10 -21.47 -42.35
C GLN A 180 4.26 -20.98 -41.15
N LEU A 181 3.00 -20.62 -41.41
CA LEU A 181 2.00 -20.12 -40.44
C LEU A 181 1.90 -20.94 -39.13
N ARG A 182 2.19 -22.24 -39.16
CA ARG A 182 2.09 -23.13 -38.00
C ARG A 182 3.21 -22.90 -36.96
N GLU A 183 4.44 -22.68 -37.41
CA GLU A 183 5.58 -22.39 -36.51
C GLU A 183 5.38 -21.04 -35.78
N PHE A 184 4.65 -20.12 -36.42
CA PHE A 184 4.27 -18.84 -35.81
C PHE A 184 3.27 -18.97 -34.67
N GLU A 185 2.25 -19.80 -34.83
CA GLU A 185 1.27 -20.05 -33.78
C GLU A 185 1.93 -20.70 -32.56
N GLU A 186 2.77 -21.72 -32.78
CA GLU A 186 3.50 -22.41 -31.71
C GLU A 186 4.41 -21.45 -30.94
N THR A 187 5.22 -20.65 -31.65
CA THR A 187 6.12 -19.67 -31.03
C THR A 187 5.35 -18.60 -30.23
N SER A 188 4.19 -18.17 -30.74
CA SER A 188 3.33 -17.18 -30.07
C SER A 188 2.67 -17.75 -28.81
N GLN A 189 2.21 -19.01 -28.86
CA GLN A 189 1.68 -19.71 -27.69
C GLN A 189 2.75 -19.93 -26.61
N GLU A 190 3.96 -20.31 -27.01
CA GLU A 190 5.09 -20.46 -26.08
C GLU A 190 5.44 -19.11 -25.43
N TRP A 191 5.50 -18.05 -26.23
CA TRP A 191 5.73 -16.69 -25.72
C TRP A 191 4.67 -16.29 -24.69
N VAL A 192 3.38 -16.49 -25.00
CA VAL A 192 2.28 -16.17 -24.07
C VAL A 192 2.39 -16.99 -22.80
N THR A 193 2.64 -18.29 -22.90
CA THR A 193 2.81 -19.18 -21.75
C THR A 193 3.96 -18.70 -20.87
N ARG A 194 5.09 -18.36 -21.47
CA ARG A 194 6.27 -17.86 -20.76
C ARG A 194 6.00 -16.52 -20.09
N MET A 195 5.39 -15.57 -20.81
CA MET A 195 5.06 -14.27 -20.23
C MET A 195 4.06 -14.40 -19.10
N ASN A 196 3.02 -15.22 -19.24
CA ASN A 196 2.10 -15.48 -18.14
C ASN A 196 2.79 -16.11 -16.94
N ASN A 197 3.81 -16.96 -17.11
CA ASN A 197 4.54 -17.55 -15.98
C ASN A 197 5.50 -16.56 -15.29
N ILE A 198 6.17 -15.70 -16.06
CA ILE A 198 7.08 -14.68 -15.52
C ILE A 198 6.31 -13.54 -14.88
N PHE A 199 5.18 -13.19 -15.50
CA PHE A 199 4.38 -12.03 -15.18
C PHE A 199 3.02 -12.40 -14.51
N HIS A 200 2.93 -13.53 -13.81
CA HIS A 200 1.75 -13.90 -13.00
C HIS A 200 1.73 -13.22 -11.62
#